data_AF-A0A2S0KJ25-F1
#
_entry.id   AF-A0A2S0KJ25-F1
#
_cell.length_a   1.000
_cell.length_b   1.000
_cell.length_c   1.000
_cell.angle_alpha   90.00
_cell.angle_beta   90.00
_cell.angle_gamma   90.00
#
_symmetry.space_group_name_H-M   'P 1'
#
loop_
_entity.id
_entity.type
_entity.pdbx_description
1 polymer ?
#
loop_
_entity_poly.entity_id
_entity_poly.type
_entity_poly.pdbx_seq_one_letter_code
_entity_poly.pdbx_strand_id
1 'polypeptide(L)'
;MTEAAPDLARTRDALIQAAEQLQSTARVLEEVATAYRPVVGEVTATVGGSTQQVDIKMVETLQHARHLTDQAIEALKTTAARVAGYAQSL
;
A
#
# COMPACT_ATOMS: atom_id res chain seq x y z
N MET A 1 -28.74 -24.70 -21.51
CA MET A 1 -27.77 -23.59 -21.51
C MET A 1 -27.92 -22.87 -20.17
N THR A 2 -27.23 -23.32 -19.13
CA THR A 2 -27.38 -22.79 -17.76
C THR A 2 -26.12 -23.02 -16.93
N GLU A 3 -24.94 -22.81 -17.51
CA GLU A 3 -23.64 -22.86 -16.80
C GLU A 3 -23.08 -21.48 -16.43
N ALA A 4 -23.65 -20.38 -16.93
CA ALA A 4 -23.09 -19.04 -16.70
C ALA A 4 -23.26 -18.52 -15.26
N ALA A 5 -24.33 -18.91 -14.56
CA ALA A 5 -24.62 -18.44 -13.19
C ALA A 5 -23.60 -18.93 -12.12
N PRO A 6 -23.19 -20.22 -12.08
CA PRO A 6 -22.18 -20.69 -11.13
C PRO A 6 -20.79 -20.10 -11.40
N ASP A 7 -20.45 -19.82 -12.66
CA ASP A 7 -19.18 -19.19 -13.00
C ASP A 7 -19.14 -17.72 -12.58
N LEU A 8 -20.24 -16.98 -12.74
CA LEU A 8 -20.39 -15.60 -12.24
C LEU A 8 -20.25 -15.52 -10.71
N ALA A 9 -20.92 -16.41 -9.98
CA ALA A 9 -20.82 -16.47 -8.52
C ALA A 9 -19.37 -16.76 -8.07
N ARG A 10 -18.69 -17.70 -8.72
CA ARG A 10 -17.28 -18.02 -8.44
C ARG A 10 -16.37 -16.82 -8.72
N THR A 11 -16.59 -16.11 -9.83
CA THR A 11 -15.83 -14.89 -10.16
C THR A 11 -16.06 -13.78 -9.14
N ARG A 12 -17.31 -13.56 -8.71
CA ARG A 12 -17.66 -12.60 -7.66
C ARG A 12 -16.91 -12.90 -6.36
N ASP A 13 -16.95 -14.14 -5.89
CA ASP A 13 -16.28 -14.53 -4.64
C ASP A 13 -14.75 -14.38 -4.74
N ALA A 14 -14.16 -14.75 -5.89
CA ALA A 14 -12.72 -14.56 -6.13
C ALA A 14 -12.30 -13.08 -6.11
N LEU A 15 -13.13 -12.18 -6.67
CA LEU A 15 -12.87 -10.74 -6.63
C LEU A 15 -12.99 -10.18 -5.20
N ILE A 16 -13.97 -10.64 -4.41
CA ILE A 16 -14.10 -10.24 -3.00
C ILE A 16 -12.84 -10.65 -2.22
N GLN A 17 -12.39 -11.90 -2.36
CA GLN A 17 -11.17 -12.38 -1.72
C GLN A 17 -9.93 -11.56 -2.14
N ALA A 18 -9.83 -11.22 -3.43
CA ALA A 18 -8.73 -10.37 -3.91
C ALA A 18 -8.77 -8.97 -3.28
N ALA A 19 -9.96 -8.36 -3.16
CA ALA A 19 -10.13 -7.06 -2.52
C ALA A 19 -9.73 -7.11 -1.03
N GLU A 20 -10.14 -8.14 -0.30
CA GLU A 20 -9.77 -8.36 1.09
C GLU A 20 -8.25 -8.52 1.26
N GLN A 21 -7.62 -9.30 0.38
CA GLN A 21 -6.17 -9.48 0.40
C GLN A 21 -5.43 -8.15 0.14
N LEU A 22 -5.90 -7.35 -0.81
CA LEU A 22 -5.33 -6.02 -1.09
C LEU A 22 -5.46 -5.08 0.12
N GLN A 23 -6.60 -5.10 0.82
CA GLN A 23 -6.79 -4.32 2.05
C GLN A 23 -5.86 -4.80 3.17
N SER A 24 -5.72 -6.11 3.34
CA SER A 24 -4.81 -6.70 4.32
C SER A 24 -3.36 -6.27 4.06
N THR A 25 -2.90 -6.35 2.80
CA THR A 25 -1.56 -5.88 2.42
C THR A 25 -1.40 -4.37 2.65
N ALA A 26 -2.41 -3.56 2.34
CA ALA A 26 -2.38 -2.12 2.62
C ALA A 26 -2.22 -1.85 4.12
N ARG A 27 -2.92 -2.59 4.99
CA ARG A 27 -2.83 -2.46 6.44
C ARG A 27 -1.44 -2.79 6.97
N VAL A 28 -0.83 -3.88 6.49
CA VAL A 28 0.54 -4.25 6.85
C VAL A 28 1.52 -3.14 6.43
N LEU A 29 1.35 -2.56 5.24
CA LEU A 29 2.17 -1.43 4.82
C LEU A 29 1.91 -0.17 5.66
N GLU A 30 0.69 0.09 6.09
CA GLU A 30 0.36 1.19 7.01
C GLU A 30 1.06 1.03 8.37
N GLU A 31 1.13 -0.20 8.90
CA GLU A 31 1.88 -0.52 10.12
C GLU A 31 3.38 -0.28 9.94
N VAL A 32 3.95 -0.73 8.83
CA VAL A 32 5.35 -0.46 8.47
C VAL A 32 5.61 1.03 8.34
N ALA A 33 4.74 1.78 7.64
CA ALA A 33 4.86 3.22 7.47
C ALA A 33 4.78 3.95 8.82
N THR A 34 3.93 3.48 9.74
CA THR A 34 3.78 4.04 11.08
C THR A 34 5.06 3.85 11.90
N ALA A 35 5.67 2.67 11.85
CA ALA A 35 6.95 2.40 12.52
C ALA A 35 8.12 3.14 11.88
N TYR A 36 8.07 3.36 10.55
CA TYR A 36 9.15 3.96 9.79
C TYR A 36 9.22 5.50 9.92
N ARG A 37 8.07 6.18 9.98
CA ARG A 37 7.98 7.65 10.12
C ARG A 37 8.84 8.25 11.23
N PRO A 38 8.83 7.76 12.49
CA PRO A 38 9.67 8.30 13.54
C PRO A 38 11.17 8.12 13.24
N VAL A 39 11.57 6.97 12.69
CA VAL A 39 12.97 6.70 12.31
C VAL A 39 13.46 7.70 11.26
N VAL A 40 12.67 7.95 10.21
CA VAL A 40 13.01 8.98 9.22
C VAL A 40 13.12 10.36 9.85
N GLY A 41 12.22 10.68 10.79
CA GLY A 41 12.25 11.93 11.55
C GLY A 41 13.52 12.09 12.39
N GLU A 42 13.91 11.06 13.13
CA GLU A 42 15.12 11.04 13.96
C GLU A 42 16.39 11.17 13.12
N VAL A 43 16.50 10.42 12.02
CA VAL A 43 17.66 10.52 11.11
C VAL A 43 17.72 11.91 10.50
N THR A 44 16.59 12.43 9.99
CA THR A 44 16.54 13.77 9.42
C THR A 44 16.90 14.85 10.47
N ALA A 45 16.45 14.71 11.72
CA ALA A 45 16.80 15.64 12.78
C ALA A 45 18.28 15.56 13.18
N THR A 46 18.86 14.35 13.15
CA THR A 46 20.24 14.10 13.58
C THR A 46 21.26 14.55 12.53
N VAL A 47 21.02 14.24 11.25
CA VAL A 47 22.00 14.46 10.18
C VAL A 47 21.50 15.38 9.05
N GLY A 48 20.28 15.93 9.13
CA GLY A 48 19.72 16.79 8.08
C GLY A 48 20.44 18.13 7.88
N GLY A 49 21.24 18.57 8.85
CA GLY A 49 22.15 19.72 8.71
C GLY A 49 23.57 19.36 8.27
N SER A 50 23.85 18.07 8.02
CA SER A 50 25.17 17.60 7.63
C SER A 50 25.51 18.03 6.21
N THR A 51 26.76 18.47 6.00
CA THR A 51 27.31 18.72 4.66
C THR A 51 27.94 17.46 4.05
N GLN A 52 27.96 16.34 4.78
CA GLN A 52 28.49 15.09 4.26
C GLN A 52 27.51 14.49 3.24
N GLN A 53 28.03 14.16 2.07
CA GLN A 53 27.19 13.64 0.97
C GLN A 53 26.50 12.32 1.31
N VAL A 54 27.10 11.49 2.18
CA VAL A 54 26.50 10.24 2.64
C VAL A 54 25.23 10.46 3.46
N ASP A 55 25.23 11.47 4.33
CA ASP A 55 24.11 11.81 5.20
C ASP A 55 22.94 12.38 4.39
N ILE A 56 23.25 13.30 3.46
CA ILE A 56 22.26 13.89 2.55
C ILE A 56 21.56 12.78 1.75
N LYS A 57 22.33 11.87 1.13
CA LYS A 57 21.77 10.74 0.36
C LYS A 57 20.94 9.80 1.22
N MET A 58 21.33 9.58 2.48
CA MET A 58 20.56 8.75 3.40
C MET A 58 19.20 9.41 3.69
N VAL A 59 19.16 10.69 4.04
CA VAL A 59 17.91 11.43 4.28
C VAL A 59 17.00 11.40 3.04
N GLU A 60 17.55 11.68 1.86
CA GLU A 60 16.80 11.60 0.59
C GLU A 60 16.22 10.20 0.35
N THR A 61 17.03 9.16 0.56
CA THR A 61 16.60 7.76 0.39
C THR A 61 15.45 7.41 1.33
N LEU A 62 15.57 7.79 2.61
CA LEU A 62 14.54 7.52 3.62
C LEU A 62 13.23 8.26 3.32
N GLN A 63 13.31 9.53 2.92
CA GLN A 63 12.14 10.32 2.53
C GLN A 63 11.48 9.76 1.27
N HIS A 64 12.27 9.34 0.29
CA HIS A 64 11.77 8.72 -0.93
C HIS A 64 11.07 7.39 -0.65
N ALA A 65 11.68 6.52 0.16
CA ALA A 65 11.08 5.25 0.57
C ALA A 65 9.75 5.44 1.32
N ARG A 66 9.67 6.44 2.20
CA ARG A 66 8.42 6.83 2.86
C ARG A 66 7.34 7.22 1.84
N HIS A 67 7.69 8.07 0.87
CA HIS A 67 6.76 8.51 -0.15
C HIS A 67 6.23 7.34 -1.00
N LEU A 68 7.11 6.44 -1.44
CA LEU A 68 6.72 5.24 -2.19
C LEU A 68 5.79 4.33 -1.38
N THR A 69 6.04 4.19 -0.07
CA THR A 69 5.19 3.40 0.82
C THR A 69 3.79 4.00 0.93
N ASP A 70 3.70 5.31 1.16
CA ASP A 70 2.41 6.03 1.21
C ASP A 70 1.64 5.88 -0.12
N GLN A 71 2.32 5.98 -1.27
CA GLN A 71 1.71 5.76 -2.59
C GLN A 71 1.21 4.33 -2.79
N ALA A 72 1.99 3.32 -2.38
CA ALA A 72 1.61 1.92 -2.51
C ALA A 72 0.36 1.59 -1.68
N ILE A 73 0.27 2.11 -0.45
CA ILE A 73 -0.91 1.98 0.42
C ILE A 73 -2.15 2.51 -0.29
N GLU A 74 -2.09 3.73 -0.82
CA GLU A 74 -3.24 4.36 -1.49
C GLU A 74 -3.62 3.64 -2.79
N ALA A 75 -2.64 3.15 -3.55
CA ALA A 75 -2.89 2.34 -4.74
C ALA A 75 -3.61 1.02 -4.39
N LEU A 76 -3.20 0.33 -3.33
CA LEU A 76 -3.83 -0.90 -2.87
C LEU A 76 -5.27 -0.65 -2.39
N LYS A 77 -5.49 0.40 -1.59
CA LYS A 77 -6.84 0.78 -1.10
C LYS A 77 -7.77 1.15 -2.25
N THR A 78 -7.30 1.96 -3.20
CA THR A 78 -8.06 2.34 -4.40
C THR A 78 -8.41 1.11 -5.23
N THR A 79 -7.45 0.20 -5.44
CA THR A 79 -7.66 -1.02 -6.22
C THR A 79 -8.65 -1.95 -5.53
N ALA A 80 -8.50 -2.16 -4.21
CA ALA A 80 -9.42 -2.97 -3.43
C ALA A 80 -10.86 -2.44 -3.49
N ALA A 81 -11.05 -1.13 -3.37
CA ALA A 81 -12.36 -0.49 -3.48
C ALA A 81 -12.99 -0.70 -4.86
N ARG A 82 -12.21 -0.57 -5.93
CA ARG A 82 -12.68 -0.80 -7.31
C ARG A 82 -13.06 -2.27 -7.54
N VAL A 83 -12.21 -3.20 -7.09
CA VAL A 83 -12.44 -4.64 -7.23
C VAL A 83 -13.69 -5.05 -6.45
N ALA A 84 -13.84 -4.61 -5.20
CA ALA A 84 -15.03 -4.87 -4.40
C ALA A 84 -16.30 -4.27 -5.02
N GLY A 85 -16.21 -3.04 -5.53
CA GLY A 85 -17.34 -2.39 -6.22
C GLY A 85 -17.79 -3.14 -7.47
N TYR A 86 -16.85 -3.63 -8.28
CA TYR A 86 -17.16 -4.46 -9.44
C TYR A 86 -17.76 -5.81 -9.02
N ALA A 87 -17.22 -6.48 -8.00
CA ALA A 87 -17.75 -7.74 -7.48
C ALA A 87 -19.19 -7.60 -6.96
N GLN A 88 -19.55 -6.45 -6.40
CA GLN A 88 -20.91 -6.14 -5.96
C GLN A 88 -21.89 -5.90 -7.12
N SER A 89 -21.38 -5.58 -8.32
CA SER A 89 -22.21 -5.39 -9.52
C SER A 89 -22.46 -6.66 -10.34
N LEU A 90 -21.78 -7.77 -10.00
CA LEU A 90 -21.96 -9.10 -10.59
C LEU A 90 -23.11 -9.86 -9.93
#